data_AF-A0A368WCL8-F1
#
_entry.id   AF-A0A368WCL8-F1
#
_cell.length_a   1.000
_cell.length_b   1.000
_cell.length_c   1.000
_cell.angle_alpha   90.00
_cell.angle_beta   90.00
_cell.angle_gamma   90.00
#
_symmetry.space_group_name_H-M   'P 1'
#
loop_
_entity.id
_entity.type
_entity.pdbx_description
1 polymer ?
#
loop_
_entity_poly.entity_id
_entity_poly.type
_entity_poly.pdbx_seq_one_letter_code
_entity_poly.pdbx_strand_id
1 'polypeptide(L)'
;MRHYYFVVEGAHDVAAIGKLLKKKDLKELRDQNLISEVWINNLIPEKFPFKEDKLDRITPIPSFYQSENVSVAIHVAGGDSKIANTLDLTLTNQKFKY
;
A
#
# COMPACT_ATOMS: atom_id res chain seq x y z
N MET A 1 11.06 8.80 -10.18
CA MET A 1 10.97 7.52 -9.45
C MET A 1 9.80 6.72 -10.02
N ARG A 2 9.95 5.41 -10.24
CA ARG A 2 8.86 4.54 -10.71
C ARG A 2 8.06 4.00 -9.54
N HIS A 3 6.74 3.93 -9.69
CA HIS A 3 5.82 3.51 -8.64
C HIS A 3 5.17 2.19 -9.02
N TYR A 4 5.22 1.21 -8.13
CA TYR A 4 4.53 -0.07 -8.30
C TYR A 4 3.56 -0.29 -7.14
N TYR A 5 2.35 -0.71 -7.45
CA TYR A 5 1.32 -0.98 -6.47
C TYR A 5 0.90 -2.44 -6.57
N PHE A 6 1.03 -3.18 -5.47
CA PHE A 6 0.57 -4.55 -5.35
C PHE A 6 -0.65 -4.59 -4.44
N VAL A 7 -1.68 -5.28 -4.87
CA VAL A 7 -2.79 -5.71 -4.01
C VAL A 7 -2.65 -7.22 -3.84
N VAL A 8 -2.56 -7.67 -2.59
CA VAL A 8 -2.34 -9.08 -2.25
C VAL A 8 -3.45 -9.59 -1.33
N GLU A 9 -3.58 -10.91 -1.22
CA GLU A 9 -4.63 -11.52 -0.40
C GLU A 9 -4.37 -11.27 1.09
N GLY A 10 -3.14 -11.55 1.55
CA GLY A 10 -2.83 -11.64 2.98
C GLY A 10 -1.40 -11.23 3.36
N ALA A 11 -1.13 -11.25 4.66
CA ALA A 11 0.17 -10.86 5.22
C ALA A 11 1.33 -11.79 4.80
N HIS A 12 1.04 -13.06 4.48
CA HIS A 12 2.04 -13.99 3.98
C HIS A 12 2.60 -13.55 2.61
N ASP A 13 1.75 -13.02 1.73
CA ASP A 13 2.17 -12.49 0.42
C ASP A 13 3.07 -11.27 0.60
N VAL A 14 2.69 -10.37 1.53
CA VAL A 14 3.50 -9.19 1.87
C VAL A 14 4.89 -9.62 2.33
N ALA A 15 4.99 -10.63 3.18
CA ALA A 15 6.27 -11.13 3.66
C ALA A 15 7.10 -11.76 2.53
N ALA A 16 6.48 -12.53 1.64
CA ALA A 16 7.13 -13.16 0.51
C ALA A 16 7.69 -12.12 -0.48
N ILE A 17 6.85 -11.17 -0.92
CA ILE A 17 7.24 -10.09 -1.82
C ILE A 17 8.27 -9.17 -1.15
N GLY A 18 8.04 -8.79 0.10
CA GLY A 18 8.95 -7.95 0.88
C GLY A 18 10.36 -8.54 0.98
N LYS A 19 10.48 -9.87 1.16
CA LYS A 19 11.77 -10.56 1.15
C LYS A 19 12.46 -10.50 -0.21
N LEU A 20 11.70 -10.59 -1.31
CA LEU A 20 12.24 -10.43 -2.67
C LEU A 20 12.73 -9.00 -2.93
N LEU A 21 11.95 -7.99 -2.50
CA LEU A 21 12.31 -6.58 -2.65
C LEU A 21 13.58 -6.22 -1.87
N LYS A 22 13.73 -6.76 -0.64
CA LYS A 22 14.95 -6.61 0.16
C LYS A 22 16.18 -7.20 -0.55
N LYS A 23 16.03 -8.33 -1.26
CA LYS A 23 17.11 -8.90 -2.09
C LYS A 23 17.45 -8.07 -3.34
N LYS A 24 16.61 -7.11 -3.70
CA LYS A 24 16.81 -6.17 -4.80
C LYS A 24 17.24 -4.78 -4.30
N ASP A 25 17.70 -4.70 -3.05
CA ASP A 25 18.18 -3.47 -2.41
C ASP A 25 17.10 -2.42 -2.14
N LEU A 26 15.82 -2.80 -2.14
CA LEU A 26 14.75 -1.92 -1.64
C LEU A 26 14.65 -2.03 -0.12
N LYS A 27 14.66 -0.89 0.56
CA LYS A 27 14.50 -0.78 2.00
C LYS A 27 13.03 -0.65 2.35
N GLU A 28 12.61 -1.35 3.40
CA GLU A 28 11.28 -1.17 3.98
C GLU A 28 11.22 0.20 4.68
N LEU A 29 10.20 0.98 4.37
CA LEU A 29 9.96 2.30 4.96
C LEU A 29 8.87 2.19 6.02
N ARG A 30 9.19 2.67 7.22
CA ARG A 30 8.26 2.74 8.37
C ARG A 30 8.01 4.15 8.87
N ASP A 31 8.80 5.11 8.39
CA ASP A 31 8.63 6.53 8.67
C ASP A 31 7.86 7.16 7.51
N GLN A 32 6.71 7.76 7.82
CA GLN A 32 5.85 8.41 6.82
C GLN A 32 6.58 9.51 6.06
N ASN A 33 7.53 10.20 6.69
CA ASN A 33 8.27 11.30 6.06
C ASN A 33 9.22 10.83 4.96
N LEU A 34 9.49 9.52 4.89
CA LEU A 34 10.34 8.90 3.86
C LEU A 34 9.53 8.27 2.73
N ILE A 35 8.21 8.13 2.90
CA ILE A 35 7.31 7.56 1.91
C ILE A 35 7.07 8.58 0.80
N SER A 36 7.03 8.11 -0.45
CA SER A 36 6.68 8.99 -1.57
C SER A 36 5.30 9.63 -1.40
N GLU A 37 5.21 10.92 -1.71
CA GLU A 37 3.97 11.72 -1.67
C GLU A 37 2.80 11.08 -2.43
N VAL A 38 3.09 10.37 -3.54
CA VAL A 38 2.07 9.64 -4.32
C VAL A 38 1.32 8.64 -3.43
N TRP A 39 1.99 8.00 -2.48
CA TRP A 39 1.37 7.05 -1.58
C TRP A 39 0.69 7.74 -0.40
N ILE A 40 1.32 8.76 0.19
CA ILE A 40 0.76 9.50 1.32
C ILE A 40 -0.60 10.10 0.92
N ASN A 41 -0.65 10.77 -0.22
CA ASN A 41 -1.83 11.51 -0.67
C ASN A 41 -2.99 10.63 -1.16
N ASN A 42 -2.75 9.33 -1.37
CA ASN A 42 -3.74 8.45 -2.01
C ASN A 42 -4.02 7.15 -1.26
N LEU A 43 -3.09 6.64 -0.45
CA LEU A 43 -3.21 5.34 0.21
C LEU A 43 -3.29 5.44 1.73
N ILE A 44 -2.80 6.54 2.32
CA ILE A 44 -2.86 6.73 3.77
C ILE A 44 -4.12 7.56 4.07
N PRO A 45 -5.10 7.03 4.80
CA PRO A 45 -6.29 7.80 5.12
C PRO A 45 -5.96 8.90 6.14
N GLU A 46 -6.42 10.13 5.88
CA GLU A 46 -6.17 11.29 6.73
C GLU A 46 -7.09 11.36 7.96
N LYS A 47 -8.21 10.61 7.97
CA LYS A 47 -9.24 10.68 9.00
C LYS A 47 -9.65 9.29 9.49
N PHE A 48 -9.84 9.17 10.80
CA PHE A 48 -10.37 7.99 11.47
C PHE A 48 -11.80 8.29 11.98
N PRO A 49 -12.74 7.32 12.00
CA PRO A 49 -12.63 5.93 11.55
C PRO A 49 -12.61 5.80 10.03
N PHE A 50 -11.82 4.85 9.52
CA PHE A 50 -11.59 4.67 8.09
C PHE A 50 -12.81 4.13 7.32
N LYS A 51 -13.80 3.57 8.03
CA LYS A 51 -15.05 3.09 7.44
C LYS A 51 -16.17 3.15 8.48
N GLU A 52 -17.26 3.84 8.13
CA GLU A 52 -18.59 3.87 8.77
C GLU A 52 -18.67 3.09 10.10
N ASP A 53 -18.28 3.77 11.18
CA ASP A 53 -18.46 3.35 12.59
C ASP A 53 -17.81 2.05 13.04
N LYS A 54 -16.88 1.46 12.26
CA LYS A 54 -16.20 0.20 12.63
C LYS A 54 -14.77 0.45 13.09
N LEU A 55 -14.54 0.24 14.39
CA LEU A 55 -13.23 0.36 15.04
C LEU A 55 -12.34 -0.89 14.81
N ASP A 56 -12.94 -2.06 14.62
CA ASP A 56 -12.22 -3.35 14.71
C ASP A 56 -11.58 -3.84 13.39
N ARG A 57 -11.28 -2.95 12.43
CA ARG A 57 -10.65 -3.36 11.17
C ARG A 57 -9.15 -3.08 11.14
N ILE A 58 -8.42 -4.06 10.58
CA ILE A 58 -7.00 -3.99 10.25
C ILE A 58 -6.73 -2.70 9.47
N THR A 59 -5.77 -1.92 9.97
CA THR A 59 -5.34 -0.66 9.40
C THR A 59 -5.02 -0.83 7.92
N PRO A 60 -5.61 -0.04 7.01
CA PRO A 60 -5.45 -0.21 5.56
C PRO A 60 -4.07 0.24 5.05
N ILE A 61 -3.15 0.58 5.94
CA ILE A 61 -1.86 1.17 5.57
C ILE A 61 -1.02 0.10 4.85
N PRO A 62 -0.66 0.30 3.58
CA PRO A 62 0.19 -0.61 2.84
C PRO A 62 1.58 -0.73 3.46
N SER A 63 2.30 -1.80 3.12
CA SER A 63 3.74 -1.89 3.37
C SER A 63 4.51 -1.18 2.27
N PHE A 64 5.46 -0.32 2.64
CA PHE A 64 6.21 0.51 1.71
C PHE A 64 7.66 0.07 1.59
N TYR A 65 8.16 0.05 0.36
CA TYR A 65 9.55 -0.29 0.04
C TYR A 65 10.10 0.69 -0.97
N GLN A 66 11.36 1.12 -0.82
CA GLN A 66 11.95 2.13 -1.69
C GLN A 66 13.45 1.93 -1.94
N SER A 67 13.87 2.34 -3.13
CA SER A 67 15.24 2.59 -3.56
C SER A 67 15.30 3.98 -4.23
N GLU A 68 16.46 4.38 -4.73
CA GLU A 68 16.61 5.68 -5.44
C GLU A 68 15.66 5.84 -6.64
N ASN A 69 15.38 4.74 -7.35
CA ASN A 69 14.66 4.79 -8.62
C ASN A 69 13.26 4.13 -8.58
N VAL A 70 12.95 3.39 -7.52
CA VAL A 70 11.73 2.58 -7.41
C VAL A 70 11.10 2.72 -6.04
N SER A 71 9.79 2.92 -6.01
CA SER A 71 8.96 2.91 -4.80
C SER A 71 7.81 1.92 -4.99
N VAL A 72 7.54 1.10 -3.97
CA VAL A 72 6.57 0.01 -4.00
C VAL A 72 5.66 0.11 -2.80
N ALA A 73 4.36 0.00 -3.04
CA ALA A 73 3.33 -0.13 -2.00
C ALA A 73 2.64 -1.50 -2.13
N ILE A 74 2.53 -2.25 -1.03
CA ILE A 74 1.89 -3.57 -0.98
C ILE A 74 0.69 -3.51 -0.01
N HIS A 75 -0.51 -3.62 -0.55
CA HIS A 75 -1.77 -3.49 0.18
C HIS A 75 -2.45 -4.85 0.33
N VAL A 76 -2.79 -5.22 1.57
CA VAL A 76 -3.52 -6.44 1.89
C VAL A 76 -5.03 -6.22 1.71
N ALA A 77 -5.67 -7.03 0.86
CA ALA A 77 -7.11 -6.98 0.63
C ALA A 77 -7.92 -7.72 1.72
N GLY A 78 -7.31 -8.67 2.43
CA GLY A 78 -7.97 -9.47 3.47
C GLY A 78 -8.96 -10.48 2.89
N GLY A 79 -8.55 -11.14 1.80
CA GLY A 79 -9.30 -12.15 1.06
C GLY A 79 -9.15 -12.01 -0.46
N ASP A 80 -9.06 -13.14 -1.16
CA ASP A 80 -8.91 -13.26 -2.61
C ASP A 80 -10.02 -12.54 -3.38
N SER A 81 -11.27 -12.76 -2.98
CA SER A 81 -12.48 -12.13 -3.52
C SER A 81 -12.49 -10.60 -3.41
N LYS A 82 -11.63 -10.02 -2.56
CA LYS A 82 -11.55 -8.58 -2.33
C LYS A 82 -10.44 -7.89 -3.12
N ILE A 83 -9.54 -8.63 -3.76
CA ILE A 83 -8.37 -8.07 -4.47
C ILE A 83 -8.82 -7.09 -5.55
N ALA A 84 -9.71 -7.51 -6.46
CA ALA A 84 -10.18 -6.69 -7.56
C ALA A 84 -10.89 -5.42 -7.07
N ASN A 85 -11.76 -5.56 -6.07
CA ASN A 85 -12.48 -4.43 -5.48
C ASN A 85 -11.55 -3.45 -4.75
N THR A 86 -10.55 -3.94 -4.02
CA THR A 86 -9.55 -3.08 -3.36
C THR A 86 -8.72 -2.31 -4.40
N LEU A 87 -8.35 -2.96 -5.50
CA LEU A 87 -7.63 -2.30 -6.59
C LEU A 87 -8.49 -1.20 -7.24
N ASP A 88 -9.74 -1.52 -7.61
CA ASP A 88 -10.67 -0.59 -8.23
C ASP A 88 -10.95 0.63 -7.34
N LEU A 89 -11.22 0.41 -6.05
CA LEU A 89 -11.40 1.47 -5.07
C LEU A 89 -10.14 2.33 -4.94
N THR A 90 -8.96 1.72 -4.97
CA THR A 90 -7.70 2.48 -4.87
C THR A 90 -7.50 3.37 -6.09
N LEU A 91 -7.71 2.83 -7.29
CA LEU A 91 -7.53 3.55 -8.56
C LEU A 91 -8.58 4.66 -8.74
N THR A 92 -9.84 4.41 -8.35
CA THR A 92 -10.93 5.39 -8.42
C THR A 92 -10.72 6.55 -7.45
N ASN A 93 -10.18 6.28 -6.26
CA ASN A 93 -9.91 7.32 -5.27
C ASN A 93 -8.58 8.05 -5.48
N GLN A 94 -7.74 7.57 -6.39
CA GLN A 94 -6.47 8.22 -6.71
C GLN A 94 -6.71 9.53 -7.46
N LYS A 95 -6.19 10.63 -6.90
CA LYS A 95 -6.19 11.94 -7.54
C LYS A 95 -5.04 12.03 -8.53
N PHE A 96 -5.03 11.19 -9.56
CA PHE A 96 -4.11 11.38 -10.68
C PHE A 96 -4.50 12.66 -11.41
N LYS A 97 -3.75 13.74 -11.18
CA LYS A 97 -3.80 14.90 -12.05
C LYS A 97 -3.13 14.50 -13.36
N TYR A 98 -3.92 14.36 -14.42
CA TYR A 98 -3.43 14.24 -15.79
C TYR A 98 -2.90 15.60 -16.26
#